data_AF-A0A7Z6UVP6-F1
#
_entry.id   AF-A0A7Z6UVP6-F1
#
_cell.length_a   1.000
_cell.length_b   1.000
_cell.length_c   1.000
_cell.angle_alpha   90.00
_cell.angle_beta   90.00
_cell.angle_gamma   90.00
#
_symmetry.space_group_name_H-M   'P 1'
#
loop_
_entity.id
_entity.type
_entity.pdbx_description
1 polymer ?
#
loop_
_entity_poly.entity_id
_entity_poly.type
_entity_poly.pdbx_seq_one_letter_code
_entity_poly.pdbx_strand_id
1 'polypeptide(L)'
;IDTLQFDRSRSEQCQYSVPNPADTGWNTSFSTLNGKSAVVPVWWLFVHAMSKAATAASIAAIPCGVDLQQVRMDVNRARINDPLLAQEVADFTNDCYALARSRLFMTQPTLTKEQLNDVNWIGSRFFLQTPGYYDDGFSGFRSHSPRTRWPYDATRDAALPQTTGGGGFPTCTQWWSDASIGLRARLLEQVSPDLLSKLAQWAKFMTPNEVNDSVIRDLVSPRKQKLTQGQVYTDYGGQVGGSVMNDFTRLTATVGQAAGSLAMYPAM
;
A
#
# COMPACT_ATOMS: atom_id res chain seq x y z
N ILE A 1 7.40 -21.21 -39.97
CA ILE A 1 7.07 -20.82 -38.57
C ILE A 1 6.75 -22.15 -37.85
N ASP A 2 6.43 -22.23 -36.57
CA ASP A 2 5.64 -23.36 -36.00
C ASP A 2 6.30 -24.51 -35.23
N THR A 3 7.58 -24.47 -34.81
CA THR A 3 8.08 -25.51 -33.87
C THR A 3 8.07 -25.11 -32.40
N LEU A 4 7.81 -23.84 -32.07
CA LEU A 4 7.65 -23.38 -30.69
C LEU A 4 6.17 -23.28 -30.33
N GLN A 5 5.73 -24.14 -29.40
CA GLN A 5 4.40 -24.10 -28.82
C GLN A 5 4.45 -23.41 -27.45
N PHE A 6 3.60 -22.40 -27.27
CA PHE A 6 3.42 -21.71 -25.99
C PHE A 6 2.23 -22.33 -25.26
N ASP A 7 2.46 -22.77 -24.02
CA ASP A 7 1.40 -23.30 -23.15
C ASP A 7 0.59 -22.13 -22.54
N ARG A 8 -0.72 -22.12 -22.79
CA ARG A 8 -1.67 -21.09 -22.30
C ARG A 8 -2.63 -21.60 -21.23
N SER A 9 -2.54 -22.87 -20.84
CA SER A 9 -3.47 -23.50 -19.89
C SER A 9 -3.62 -22.71 -18.58
N ARG A 10 -2.52 -22.19 -18.04
CA ARG A 10 -2.53 -21.37 -16.81
C ARG A 10 -3.05 -19.96 -17.04
N SER A 11 -2.76 -19.34 -18.17
CA SER A 11 -3.29 -18.03 -18.57
C SER A 11 -4.83 -18.06 -18.65
N GLU A 12 -5.37 -19.11 -19.27
CA GLU A 12 -6.82 -19.34 -19.35
C GLU A 12 -7.43 -19.62 -17.97
N GLN A 13 -6.78 -20.47 -17.17
CA GLN A 13 -7.22 -20.78 -15.80
C GLN A 13 -7.26 -19.52 -14.92
N CYS A 14 -6.30 -18.62 -15.06
CA CYS A 14 -6.21 -17.39 -14.29
C CYS A 14 -6.88 -16.18 -14.96
N GLN A 15 -7.62 -16.39 -16.05
CA GLN A 15 -8.35 -15.33 -16.78
C GLN A 15 -7.45 -14.13 -17.17
N TYR A 16 -6.19 -14.41 -17.47
CA TYR A 16 -5.21 -13.40 -17.90
C TYR A 16 -4.62 -13.80 -19.25
N SER A 17 -4.78 -12.93 -20.26
CA SER A 17 -4.32 -13.19 -21.61
C SER A 17 -2.87 -12.74 -21.81
N VAL A 18 -1.96 -13.68 -22.09
CA VAL A 18 -0.61 -13.38 -22.56
C VAL A 18 -0.63 -13.32 -24.10
N PRO A 19 -0.34 -12.16 -24.72
CA PRO A 19 -0.36 -12.04 -26.17
C PRO A 19 0.69 -12.96 -26.81
N ASN A 20 0.37 -13.55 -27.98
CA ASN A 20 1.34 -14.36 -28.72
C ASN A 20 2.50 -13.45 -29.17
N PRO A 21 3.76 -13.90 -29.23
CA PRO A 21 4.81 -13.10 -29.87
C PRO A 21 4.45 -12.62 -31.29
N ALA A 22 3.63 -13.38 -32.02
CA ALA A 22 3.07 -13.00 -33.32
C ALA A 22 2.05 -11.84 -33.26
N ASP A 23 1.34 -11.70 -32.14
CA ASP A 23 0.38 -10.61 -31.87
C ASP A 23 1.09 -9.37 -31.26
N THR A 24 2.42 -9.39 -31.20
CA THR A 24 3.27 -8.30 -30.71
C THR A 24 4.34 -7.94 -31.75
N GLY A 25 5.05 -6.83 -31.55
CA GLY A 25 6.19 -6.45 -32.39
C GLY A 25 7.41 -7.39 -32.29
N TRP A 26 7.34 -8.46 -31.48
CA TRP A 26 8.47 -9.35 -31.16
C TRP A 26 8.49 -10.67 -31.97
N ASN A 27 7.72 -10.78 -33.06
CA ASN A 27 7.59 -12.06 -33.80
C ASN A 27 8.95 -12.62 -34.25
N THR A 28 9.90 -11.75 -34.59
CA THR A 28 11.20 -12.11 -35.18
C THR A 28 12.24 -12.47 -34.12
N SER A 29 11.99 -12.17 -32.85
CA SER A 29 12.96 -12.39 -31.76
C SER A 29 12.92 -13.80 -31.18
N PHE A 30 11.82 -14.54 -31.39
CA PHE A 30 11.60 -15.84 -30.74
C PHE A 30 11.44 -17.01 -31.70
N SER A 31 11.53 -16.82 -33.01
CA SER A 31 11.38 -17.90 -33.99
C SER A 31 12.65 -18.09 -34.79
N THR A 32 13.41 -19.16 -34.52
CA THR A 32 13.93 -20.08 -35.56
C THR A 32 14.79 -21.17 -34.95
N LEU A 33 14.33 -22.42 -35.02
CA LEU A 33 15.21 -23.61 -35.10
C LEU A 33 15.56 -23.94 -36.57
N ASN A 34 15.47 -22.94 -37.47
CA ASN A 34 15.76 -23.06 -38.91
C ASN A 34 15.17 -24.34 -39.57
N GLY A 35 13.91 -24.66 -39.29
CA GLY A 35 13.23 -25.85 -39.82
C GLY A 35 13.78 -27.20 -39.33
N LYS A 36 14.72 -27.21 -38.38
CA LYS A 36 15.27 -28.43 -37.79
C LYS A 36 14.46 -28.81 -36.55
N SER A 37 14.03 -30.07 -36.51
CA SER A 37 13.50 -30.69 -35.29
C SER A 37 14.67 -31.31 -34.53
N ALA A 38 14.81 -31.00 -33.24
CA ALA A 38 15.83 -31.61 -32.41
C ALA A 38 15.43 -33.08 -32.13
N VAL A 39 16.29 -34.02 -32.52
CA VAL A 39 16.10 -35.44 -32.19
C VAL A 39 16.64 -35.65 -30.77
N VAL A 40 15.77 -36.06 -29.86
CA VAL A 40 16.10 -36.17 -28.43
C VAL A 40 16.05 -37.63 -28.00
N PRO A 41 17.05 -38.17 -27.28
CA PRO A 41 17.02 -39.55 -26.79
C PRO A 41 15.80 -39.83 -25.90
N VAL A 42 15.29 -41.06 -25.91
CA VAL A 42 14.09 -41.47 -25.16
C VAL A 42 14.23 -41.19 -23.65
N TRP A 43 15.38 -41.50 -23.05
CA TRP A 43 15.61 -41.23 -21.62
C TRP A 43 15.53 -39.72 -21.31
N TRP A 44 16.03 -38.89 -22.23
CA TRP A 44 16.06 -37.45 -22.06
C TRP A 44 14.65 -36.87 -22.24
N LEU A 45 13.84 -37.41 -23.15
CA LEU A 45 12.41 -37.12 -23.23
C LEU A 45 11.68 -37.45 -21.92
N PHE A 46 11.99 -38.58 -21.30
CA PHE A 46 11.41 -38.94 -20.00
C PHE A 46 11.79 -37.92 -18.91
N VAL A 47 13.07 -37.59 -18.75
CA VAL A 47 13.50 -36.60 -17.75
C VAL A 47 12.95 -35.21 -18.04
N HIS A 48 12.86 -34.82 -19.32
CA HIS A 48 12.27 -33.55 -19.71
C HIS A 48 10.78 -33.51 -19.39
N ALA A 49 10.05 -34.59 -19.66
CA ALA A 49 8.64 -34.71 -19.30
C ALA A 49 8.44 -34.64 -17.78
N MET A 50 9.29 -35.32 -17.01
CA MET A 50 9.21 -35.30 -15.55
C MET A 50 9.55 -33.91 -14.97
N SER A 51 10.59 -33.26 -15.50
CA SER A 51 10.99 -31.89 -15.13
C SER A 51 9.90 -30.88 -15.50
N LYS A 52 9.28 -31.02 -16.67
CA LYS A 52 8.13 -30.23 -17.09
C LYS A 52 6.94 -30.46 -16.16
N ALA A 53 6.63 -31.69 -15.80
CA ALA A 53 5.53 -32.01 -14.89
C ALA A 53 5.77 -31.41 -13.50
N ALA A 54 6.98 -31.51 -12.95
CA ALA A 54 7.33 -30.89 -11.68
C ALA A 54 7.24 -29.36 -11.73
N THR A 55 7.73 -28.73 -12.81
CA THR A 55 7.63 -27.29 -13.01
C THR A 55 6.18 -26.85 -13.17
N ALA A 56 5.39 -27.57 -13.96
CA ALA A 56 3.97 -27.31 -14.17
C ALA A 56 3.17 -27.49 -12.88
N ALA A 57 3.46 -28.50 -12.06
CA ALA A 57 2.83 -28.71 -10.76
C ALA A 57 3.18 -27.58 -9.77
N SER A 58 4.45 -27.17 -9.71
CA SER A 58 4.87 -26.03 -8.89
C SER A 58 4.19 -24.73 -9.33
N ILE A 59 4.13 -24.47 -10.64
CA ILE A 59 3.41 -23.32 -11.18
C ILE A 59 1.92 -23.47 -10.87
N ALA A 60 1.32 -24.66 -10.99
CA ALA A 60 -0.08 -24.97 -10.71
C ALA A 60 -0.48 -24.66 -9.26
N ALA A 61 0.43 -24.90 -8.31
CA ALA A 61 0.25 -24.64 -6.89
C ALA A 61 0.25 -23.14 -6.55
N ILE A 62 0.77 -22.27 -7.43
CA ILE A 62 0.66 -20.81 -7.25
C ILE A 62 -0.81 -20.42 -7.48
N PRO A 63 -1.51 -19.85 -6.49
CA PRO A 63 -2.88 -19.41 -6.68
C PRO A 63 -2.94 -18.32 -7.75
N CYS A 64 -4.00 -18.31 -8.56
CA CYS A 64 -4.28 -17.18 -9.46
C CYS A 64 -4.48 -15.93 -8.59
N GLY A 65 -3.43 -15.12 -8.51
CA GLY A 65 -3.39 -13.89 -7.71
C GLY A 65 -3.76 -12.67 -8.54
N VAL A 66 -3.85 -11.53 -7.87
CA VAL A 66 -3.91 -10.24 -8.57
C VAL A 66 -2.58 -9.95 -9.25
N ASP A 67 -2.61 -9.26 -10.39
CA ASP A 67 -1.38 -8.80 -11.04
C ASP A 67 -0.71 -7.71 -10.19
N LEU A 68 0.39 -8.08 -9.53
CA LEU A 68 1.16 -7.19 -8.66
C LEU A 68 1.80 -6.02 -9.41
N GLN A 69 2.14 -6.21 -10.70
CA GLN A 69 2.70 -5.13 -11.50
C GLN A 69 1.64 -4.09 -11.78
N GLN A 70 0.44 -4.53 -12.17
CA GLN A 70 -0.70 -3.64 -12.35
C GLN A 70 -1.07 -2.94 -11.03
N VAL A 71 -1.20 -3.67 -9.93
CA VAL A 71 -1.49 -3.08 -8.61
C VAL A 71 -0.43 -2.05 -8.23
N ARG A 72 0.86 -2.33 -8.47
CA ARG A 72 1.93 -1.36 -8.23
C ARG A 72 1.78 -0.11 -9.08
N MET A 73 1.41 -0.24 -10.36
CA MET A 73 1.15 0.92 -11.22
C MET A 73 -0.06 1.72 -10.73
N ASP A 74 -1.14 1.05 -10.34
CA ASP A 74 -2.37 1.69 -9.85
C ASP A 74 -2.12 2.41 -8.51
N VAL A 75 -1.40 1.79 -7.57
CA VAL A 75 -0.93 2.43 -6.32
C VAL A 75 -0.05 3.63 -6.63
N ASN A 76 0.90 3.51 -7.57
CA ASN A 76 1.76 4.62 -7.95
C ASN A 76 0.98 5.80 -8.56
N ARG A 77 -0.11 5.52 -9.29
CA ARG A 77 -1.00 6.54 -9.88
C ARG A 77 -1.98 7.13 -8.87
N ALA A 78 -2.36 6.38 -7.84
CA ALA A 78 -3.27 6.87 -6.80
C ALA A 78 -2.69 8.12 -6.12
N ARG A 79 -3.52 9.16 -6.04
CA ARG A 79 -3.20 10.48 -5.49
C ARG A 79 -4.47 11.14 -4.96
N ILE A 80 -4.29 12.10 -4.06
CA ILE A 80 -5.37 12.97 -3.61
C ILE A 80 -5.72 13.91 -4.76
N ASN A 81 -6.90 13.78 -5.34
CA ASN A 81 -7.30 14.60 -6.50
C ASN A 81 -7.86 15.96 -6.09
N ASP A 82 -8.47 16.05 -4.90
CA ASP A 82 -8.99 17.30 -4.35
C ASP A 82 -7.86 18.13 -3.68
N PRO A 83 -7.52 19.32 -4.21
CA PRO A 83 -6.47 20.17 -3.63
C PRO A 83 -6.82 20.66 -2.23
N LEU A 84 -8.10 20.84 -1.90
CA LEU A 84 -8.54 21.25 -0.56
C LEU A 84 -8.32 20.12 0.45
N LEU A 85 -8.57 18.88 0.04
CA LEU A 85 -8.29 17.71 0.88
C LEU A 85 -6.79 17.53 1.09
N ALA A 86 -5.97 17.76 0.06
CA ALA A 86 -4.51 17.69 0.19
C ALA A 86 -3.99 18.77 1.16
N GLN A 87 -4.53 19.99 1.10
CA GLN A 87 -4.22 21.03 2.07
C GLN A 87 -4.68 20.66 3.48
N GLU A 88 -5.87 20.07 3.62
CA GLU A 88 -6.38 19.63 4.92
C GLU A 88 -5.49 18.54 5.55
N VAL A 89 -4.91 17.64 4.75
CA VAL A 89 -3.89 16.68 5.20
C VAL A 89 -2.62 17.39 5.67
N ALA A 90 -2.16 18.42 4.95
CA ALA A 90 -1.00 19.21 5.36
C ALA A 90 -1.28 19.93 6.70
N ASP A 91 -2.44 20.57 6.84
CA ASP A 91 -2.82 21.19 8.10
C ASP A 91 -2.86 20.17 9.24
N PHE A 92 -3.43 18.98 9.02
CA PHE A 92 -3.50 17.93 10.04
C PHE A 92 -2.10 17.48 10.45
N THR A 93 -1.21 17.36 9.46
CA THR A 93 0.19 17.02 9.70
C THR A 93 0.87 18.05 10.60
N ASN A 94 0.61 19.35 10.39
CA ASN A 94 1.19 20.41 11.20
C ASN A 94 0.56 20.52 12.58
N ASP A 95 -0.76 20.57 12.65
CA ASP A 95 -1.51 20.89 13.87
C ASP A 95 -1.57 19.70 14.82
N CYS A 96 -1.64 18.47 14.30
CA CYS A 96 -1.76 17.26 15.10
C CYS A 96 -0.45 16.47 15.13
N TYR A 97 0.01 16.01 13.97
CA TYR A 97 1.10 15.03 13.92
C TYR A 97 2.44 15.61 14.38
N ALA A 98 2.80 16.83 13.96
CA ALA A 98 4.06 17.45 14.34
C ALA A 98 4.15 17.69 15.86
N LEU A 99 3.05 18.10 16.50
CA LEU A 99 2.97 18.28 17.94
C LEU A 99 3.02 16.94 18.70
N ALA A 100 2.28 15.93 18.22
CA ALA A 100 2.33 14.59 18.81
C ALA A 100 3.74 14.01 18.73
N ARG A 101 4.40 14.18 17.58
CA ARG A 101 5.75 13.69 17.36
C ARG A 101 6.80 14.43 18.18
N SER A 102 6.67 15.75 18.34
CA SER A 102 7.58 16.52 19.19
C SER A 102 7.44 16.08 20.65
N ARG A 103 6.21 15.87 21.15
CA ARG A 103 5.96 15.32 22.49
C ARG A 103 6.56 13.92 22.65
N LEU A 104 6.41 13.05 21.66
CA LEU A 104 7.02 11.71 21.67
C LEU A 104 8.55 11.79 21.79
N PHE A 105 9.18 12.70 21.04
CA PHE A 105 10.62 12.92 21.07
C PHE A 105 11.11 13.49 22.41
N MET A 106 10.31 14.34 23.06
CA MET A 106 10.65 14.90 24.37
C MET A 106 10.46 13.90 25.51
N THR A 107 9.40 13.07 25.45
CA THR A 107 9.06 12.13 26.51
C THR A 107 9.82 10.81 26.43
N GLN A 108 10.26 10.41 25.23
CA GLN A 108 11.04 9.19 24.95
C GLN A 108 10.50 7.93 25.67
N PRO A 109 9.21 7.59 25.52
CA PRO A 109 8.67 6.37 26.10
C PRO A 109 9.32 5.13 25.46
N THR A 110 9.37 4.03 26.21
CA THR A 110 9.79 2.75 25.66
C THR A 110 8.72 2.21 24.71
N LEU A 111 9.05 2.10 23.42
CA LEU A 111 8.15 1.63 22.37
C LEU A 111 8.55 0.23 21.88
N THR A 112 7.57 -0.61 21.55
CA THR A 112 7.82 -1.86 20.82
C THR A 112 8.15 -1.58 19.36
N LYS A 113 8.65 -2.59 18.63
CA LYS A 113 8.98 -2.47 17.21
C LYS A 113 7.75 -2.11 16.35
N GLU A 114 6.59 -2.63 16.72
CA GLU A 114 5.31 -2.36 16.07
C GLU A 114 4.89 -0.91 16.31
N GLN A 115 5.02 -0.43 17.55
CA GLN A 115 4.71 0.96 17.90
C GLN A 115 5.66 1.94 17.21
N LEU A 116 6.96 1.61 17.11
CA LEU A 116 7.93 2.42 16.36
C LEU A 116 7.55 2.57 14.88
N ASN A 117 6.97 1.53 14.26
CA ASN A 117 6.49 1.62 12.88
C ASN A 117 5.17 2.39 12.77
N ASP A 118 4.31 2.31 13.78
CA ASP A 118 3.01 2.96 13.84
C ASP A 118 3.11 4.48 14.03
N VAL A 119 4.07 4.98 14.82
CA VAL A 119 4.24 6.44 15.04
C VAL A 119 4.80 7.21 13.83
N ASN A 120 5.24 6.49 12.79
CA ASN A 120 5.88 7.06 11.59
C ASN A 120 4.87 7.50 10.50
N TRP A 121 3.63 7.85 10.87
CA TRP A 121 2.65 8.45 9.96
C TRP A 121 1.50 9.14 10.72
N ILE A 122 0.75 10.00 10.03
CA ILE A 122 -0.25 10.89 10.64
C ILE A 122 -1.43 10.16 11.30
N GLY A 123 -1.81 8.98 10.82
CA GLY A 123 -2.93 8.20 11.36
C GLY A 123 -2.54 7.17 12.41
N SER A 124 -1.37 7.33 13.05
CA SER A 124 -0.85 6.41 14.08
C SER A 124 -1.92 6.04 15.11
N ARG A 125 -2.12 4.73 15.30
CA ARG A 125 -3.00 4.19 16.34
C ARG A 125 -2.47 4.53 17.73
N PHE A 126 -1.16 4.53 17.91
CA PHE A 126 -0.51 4.95 19.14
C PHE A 126 -0.90 6.38 19.51
N PHE A 127 -0.85 7.34 18.57
CA PHE A 127 -1.27 8.72 18.86
C PHE A 127 -2.78 8.86 19.06
N LEU A 128 -3.60 8.04 18.39
CA LEU A 128 -5.05 8.03 18.55
C LEU A 128 -5.53 7.40 19.86
N GLN A 129 -4.75 6.49 20.47
CA GLN A 129 -5.19 5.71 21.64
C GLN A 129 -4.43 6.07 22.92
N THR A 130 -3.31 6.78 22.81
CA THR A 130 -2.48 7.13 23.96
C THR A 130 -2.87 8.53 24.47
N PRO A 131 -3.30 8.63 25.75
CA PRO A 131 -3.60 9.91 26.37
C PRO A 131 -2.44 10.92 26.25
N GLY A 132 -2.76 12.17 25.95
CA GLY A 132 -1.76 13.24 25.78
C GLY A 132 -1.20 13.38 24.37
N TYR A 133 -1.68 12.60 23.41
CA TYR A 133 -1.37 12.82 21.99
C TYR A 133 -2.59 13.38 21.26
N TYR A 134 -3.22 12.62 20.37
CA TYR A 134 -4.46 13.08 19.71
C TYR A 134 -5.65 12.95 20.64
N ASP A 135 -5.67 11.91 21.47
CA ASP A 135 -6.70 11.66 22.45
C ASP A 135 -6.32 12.29 23.79
N ASP A 136 -6.78 13.50 24.05
CA ASP A 136 -6.54 14.19 25.33
C ASP A 136 -7.71 15.12 25.68
N GLY A 137 -8.93 14.71 25.28
CA GLY A 137 -10.15 15.47 25.50
C GLY A 137 -10.10 16.90 24.97
N PHE A 138 -10.65 17.86 25.73
CA PHE A 138 -10.59 19.29 25.39
C PHE A 138 -9.20 19.92 25.62
N SER A 139 -8.28 19.26 26.32
CA SER A 139 -6.89 19.74 26.48
C SER A 139 -5.97 19.30 25.34
N GLY A 140 -6.45 18.41 24.47
CA GLY A 140 -5.65 17.84 23.40
C GLY A 140 -5.37 18.76 22.22
N PHE A 141 -4.47 18.26 21.36
CA PHE A 141 -4.21 18.88 20.08
C PHE A 141 -5.49 18.96 19.24
N ARG A 142 -5.59 20.02 18.45
CA ARG A 142 -6.78 20.36 17.67
C ARG A 142 -6.37 21.14 16.43
N SER A 143 -7.30 21.30 15.49
CA SER A 143 -7.11 22.23 14.37
C SER A 143 -6.83 23.64 14.89
N HIS A 144 -5.80 24.31 14.39
CA HIS A 144 -5.53 25.72 14.72
C HIS A 144 -6.41 26.68 13.93
N SER A 145 -6.81 26.27 12.72
CA SER A 145 -7.71 27.05 11.87
C SER A 145 -9.14 26.52 11.96
N PRO A 146 -10.16 27.40 11.88
CA PRO A 146 -11.56 26.99 11.89
C PRO A 146 -11.88 26.18 10.63
N ARG A 147 -12.56 25.06 10.78
CA ARG A 147 -12.92 24.18 9.65
C ARG A 147 -14.42 24.24 9.40
N THR A 148 -14.81 24.62 8.19
CA THR A 148 -16.22 24.79 7.80
C THR A 148 -17.07 23.52 7.91
N ARG A 149 -16.48 22.34 7.74
CA ARG A 149 -17.16 21.04 7.91
C ARG A 149 -17.46 20.70 9.37
N TRP A 150 -16.80 21.38 10.29
CA TRP A 150 -16.96 21.18 11.72
C TRP A 150 -17.72 22.37 12.28
N PRO A 151 -18.95 22.19 12.78
CA PRO A 151 -19.64 23.30 13.42
C PRO A 151 -18.89 23.75 14.68
N TYR A 152 -18.95 25.05 14.96
CA TYR A 152 -18.46 25.62 16.20
C TYR A 152 -19.24 25.03 17.39
N ASP A 153 -18.50 24.52 18.37
CA ASP A 153 -19.06 23.89 19.57
C ASP A 153 -18.72 24.75 20.78
N ALA A 154 -19.72 25.31 21.45
CA ALA A 154 -19.52 26.26 22.55
C ALA A 154 -18.83 25.67 23.78
N THR A 155 -18.79 24.34 23.92
CA THR A 155 -18.08 23.63 24.99
C THR A 155 -16.64 23.30 24.59
N ARG A 156 -16.43 22.79 23.37
CA ARG A 156 -15.09 22.45 22.85
C ARG A 156 -14.26 23.67 22.50
N ASP A 157 -14.92 24.67 21.92
CA ASP A 157 -14.31 25.85 21.30
C ASP A 157 -14.49 27.12 22.15
N ALA A 158 -14.93 27.00 23.41
CA ALA A 158 -15.28 28.10 24.31
C ALA A 158 -14.26 29.25 24.38
N ALA A 159 -12.97 28.95 24.21
CA ALA A 159 -11.86 29.91 24.27
C ALA A 159 -11.34 30.34 22.89
N LEU A 160 -12.02 29.95 21.81
CA LEU A 160 -11.58 30.16 20.42
C LEU A 160 -12.54 31.07 19.67
N PRO A 161 -12.03 31.85 18.69
CA PRO A 161 -12.85 32.82 17.97
C PRO A 161 -13.93 32.13 17.14
N GLN A 162 -15.18 32.54 17.34
CA GLN A 162 -16.29 32.14 16.49
C GLN A 162 -16.23 32.96 15.19
N THR A 163 -15.97 32.28 14.08
CA THR A 163 -15.92 32.93 12.76
C THR A 163 -17.30 33.07 12.15
N THR A 164 -17.49 34.05 11.26
CA THR A 164 -18.76 34.28 10.54
C THR A 164 -19.21 33.07 9.71
N GLY A 165 -18.27 32.20 9.32
CA GLY A 165 -18.54 30.96 8.61
C GLY A 165 -18.96 29.77 9.50
N GLY A 166 -19.08 29.96 10.82
CA GLY A 166 -19.54 28.93 11.76
C GLY A 166 -18.61 27.73 11.94
N GLY A 167 -17.39 27.80 11.40
CA GLY A 167 -16.39 26.73 11.50
C GLY A 167 -15.81 26.63 12.91
N GLY A 168 -15.69 25.40 13.40
CA GLY A 168 -15.16 25.04 14.70
C GLY A 168 -13.75 24.44 14.63
N PHE A 169 -13.25 24.04 15.79
CA PHE A 169 -11.88 23.57 15.98
C PHE A 169 -11.87 22.13 16.50
N PRO A 170 -12.11 21.13 15.63
CA PRO A 170 -12.19 19.73 16.06
C PRO A 170 -10.88 19.28 16.71
N THR A 171 -10.99 18.40 17.70
CA THR A 171 -9.83 17.70 18.25
C THR A 171 -9.20 16.81 17.19
N CYS A 172 -7.91 16.49 17.32
CA CYS A 172 -7.23 15.63 16.35
C CYS A 172 -7.90 14.25 16.20
N THR A 173 -8.44 13.68 17.28
CA THR A 173 -9.23 12.44 17.25
C THR A 173 -10.53 12.59 16.45
N GLN A 174 -11.32 13.65 16.71
CA GLN A 174 -12.54 13.92 15.96
C GLN A 174 -12.23 14.13 14.48
N TRP A 175 -11.24 14.98 14.21
CA TRP A 175 -10.87 15.35 12.85
C TRP A 175 -10.37 14.16 12.03
N TRP A 176 -9.62 13.23 12.63
CA TRP A 176 -9.15 12.03 11.94
C TRP A 176 -10.24 10.96 11.79
N SER A 177 -10.91 10.62 12.90
CA SER A 177 -11.63 9.35 13.06
C SER A 177 -13.14 9.43 12.83
N ASP A 178 -13.72 10.61 12.65
CA ASP A 178 -15.17 10.72 12.39
C ASP A 178 -15.56 9.94 11.12
N ALA A 179 -16.64 9.15 11.24
CA ALA A 179 -17.04 8.22 10.20
C ALA A 179 -17.60 8.91 8.94
N SER A 180 -18.09 10.16 9.07
CA SER A 180 -18.81 10.88 8.03
C SER A 180 -18.00 12.02 7.42
N ILE A 181 -17.36 12.84 8.27
CA ILE A 181 -16.63 14.04 7.86
C ILE A 181 -15.12 13.94 8.19
N GLY A 182 -14.71 12.87 8.85
CA GLY A 182 -13.32 12.64 9.26
C GLY A 182 -12.38 12.52 8.07
N LEU A 183 -11.13 12.86 8.32
CA LEU A 183 -10.08 12.86 7.31
C LEU A 183 -9.81 11.45 6.80
N ARG A 184 -9.83 10.44 7.67
CA ARG A 184 -9.61 9.03 7.29
C ARG A 184 -10.63 8.52 6.28
N ALA A 185 -11.93 8.77 6.53
CA ALA A 185 -13.01 8.33 5.65
C ALA A 185 -12.89 8.98 4.27
N ARG A 186 -12.68 10.30 4.22
CA ARG A 186 -12.55 11.05 2.96
C ARG A 186 -11.29 10.70 2.17
N LEU A 187 -10.21 10.29 2.83
CA LEU A 187 -9.01 9.81 2.16
C LEU A 187 -9.24 8.45 1.49
N LEU A 188 -10.06 7.57 2.08
CA LEU A 188 -10.43 6.30 1.45
C LEU A 188 -11.29 6.52 0.20
N GLU A 189 -12.15 7.54 0.19
CA GLU A 189 -12.96 7.91 -0.98
C GLU A 189 -12.11 8.38 -2.18
N GLN A 190 -10.87 8.81 -1.96
CA GLN A 190 -9.95 9.19 -3.05
C GLN A 190 -9.38 7.97 -3.79
N VAL A 191 -9.54 6.76 -3.25
CA VAL A 191 -8.98 5.53 -3.80
C VAL A 191 -10.07 4.76 -4.52
N SER A 192 -9.78 4.23 -5.70
CA SER A 192 -10.78 3.49 -6.47
C SER A 192 -11.23 2.22 -5.72
N PRO A 193 -12.53 1.89 -5.71
CA PRO A 193 -13.03 0.66 -5.09
C PRO A 193 -12.39 -0.61 -5.67
N ASP A 194 -12.04 -0.59 -6.96
CA ASP A 194 -11.33 -1.67 -7.65
C ASP A 194 -9.89 -1.85 -7.14
N LEU A 195 -9.18 -0.74 -6.82
CA LEU A 195 -7.86 -0.85 -6.22
C LEU A 195 -7.94 -1.38 -4.78
N LEU A 196 -8.91 -0.91 -4.00
CA LEU A 196 -9.14 -1.41 -2.64
C LEU A 196 -9.49 -2.90 -2.64
N SER A 197 -10.32 -3.38 -3.57
CA SER A 197 -10.67 -4.80 -3.67
C SER A 197 -9.47 -5.64 -4.11
N LYS A 198 -8.68 -5.19 -5.09
CA LYS A 198 -7.42 -5.84 -5.50
C LYS A 198 -6.41 -5.92 -4.35
N LEU A 199 -6.28 -4.85 -3.58
CA LEU A 199 -5.39 -4.81 -2.42
C LEU A 199 -5.90 -5.71 -1.29
N ALA A 200 -7.21 -5.75 -1.02
CA ALA A 200 -7.79 -6.67 -0.04
C ALA A 200 -7.63 -8.14 -0.46
N GLN A 201 -7.82 -8.45 -1.75
CA GLN A 201 -7.61 -9.77 -2.35
C GLN A 201 -6.14 -10.22 -2.21
N TRP A 202 -5.22 -9.27 -2.33
CA TRP A 202 -3.79 -9.48 -2.19
C TRP A 202 -3.35 -9.59 -0.73
N ALA A 203 -3.91 -8.77 0.15
CA ALA A 203 -3.61 -8.67 1.57
C ALA A 203 -4.52 -9.57 2.43
N LYS A 204 -4.90 -10.76 1.96
CA LYS A 204 -5.80 -11.67 2.70
C LYS A 204 -5.28 -12.08 4.09
N PHE A 205 -3.99 -11.89 4.35
CA PHE A 205 -3.34 -12.13 5.64
C PHE A 205 -3.44 -10.93 6.61
N MET A 206 -3.96 -9.79 6.16
CA MET A 206 -4.15 -8.57 6.94
C MET A 206 -5.64 -8.32 7.18
N THR A 207 -5.96 -7.58 8.24
CA THR A 207 -7.32 -7.11 8.49
C THR A 207 -7.71 -5.98 7.53
N PRO A 208 -9.01 -5.78 7.24
CA PRO A 208 -9.46 -4.68 6.37
C PRO A 208 -8.99 -3.30 6.82
N ASN A 209 -8.89 -3.07 8.14
CA ASN A 209 -8.40 -1.81 8.69
C ASN A 209 -6.91 -1.60 8.43
N GLU A 210 -6.10 -2.64 8.54
CA GLU A 210 -4.66 -2.55 8.23
C GLU A 210 -4.43 -2.29 6.74
N VAL A 211 -5.23 -2.91 5.87
CA VAL A 211 -5.20 -2.61 4.42
C VAL A 211 -5.55 -1.15 4.18
N ASN A 212 -6.65 -0.66 4.74
CA ASN A 212 -7.07 0.73 4.59
C ASN A 212 -6.00 1.71 5.09
N ASP A 213 -5.46 1.48 6.28
CA ASP A 213 -4.45 2.36 6.87
C ASP A 213 -3.15 2.34 6.05
N SER A 214 -2.76 1.20 5.48
CA SER A 214 -1.60 1.09 4.59
C SER A 214 -1.77 1.85 3.27
N VAL A 215 -2.99 1.85 2.71
CA VAL A 215 -3.35 2.61 1.52
C VAL A 215 -3.33 4.10 1.81
N ILE A 216 -3.98 4.52 2.89
CA ILE A 216 -4.00 5.92 3.33
C ILE A 216 -2.58 6.40 3.60
N ARG A 217 -1.75 5.59 4.27
CA ARG A 217 -0.35 5.90 4.57
C ARG A 217 0.47 6.16 3.31
N ASP A 218 0.29 5.38 2.25
CA ASP A 218 0.92 5.64 0.95
C ASP A 218 0.39 6.95 0.33
N LEU A 219 -0.92 7.15 0.35
CA LEU A 219 -1.61 8.30 -0.23
C LEU A 219 -1.20 9.64 0.41
N VAL A 220 -1.11 9.69 1.74
CA VAL A 220 -0.71 10.87 2.52
C VAL A 220 0.80 10.99 2.70
N SER A 221 1.58 10.09 2.08
CA SER A 221 3.02 10.13 2.18
C SER A 221 3.59 11.41 1.53
N PRO A 222 4.60 12.04 2.14
CA PRO A 222 5.22 13.25 1.60
C PRO A 222 5.74 13.08 0.17
N ARG A 223 6.10 11.85 -0.23
CA ARG A 223 6.57 11.52 -1.58
C ARG A 223 5.49 11.75 -2.63
N LYS A 224 4.25 11.35 -2.34
CA LYS A 224 3.10 11.59 -3.23
C LYS A 224 2.69 13.06 -3.26
N GLN A 225 2.88 13.78 -2.15
CA GLN A 225 2.56 15.20 -2.05
C GLN A 225 3.59 16.11 -2.75
N LYS A 226 4.90 15.84 -2.60
CA LYS A 226 5.99 16.60 -3.24
C LYS A 226 5.87 16.68 -4.76
N LEU A 227 5.43 15.60 -5.39
CA LEU A 227 5.22 15.54 -6.84
C LEU A 227 4.07 16.45 -7.32
N THR A 228 3.17 16.85 -6.42
CA THR A 228 1.92 17.54 -6.78
C THR A 228 1.95 19.04 -6.47
N GLN A 229 2.63 19.47 -5.39
CA GLN A 229 2.52 20.86 -4.91
C GLN A 229 3.84 21.62 -4.76
N GLY A 230 5.00 21.02 -5.08
CA GLY A 230 6.31 21.71 -4.98
C GLY A 230 6.75 22.10 -3.55
N GLN A 231 5.88 21.93 -2.56
CA GLN A 231 6.15 22.12 -1.14
C GLN A 231 6.87 20.89 -0.57
N VAL A 232 7.99 21.11 0.11
CA VAL A 232 8.82 20.04 0.67
C VAL A 232 8.32 19.71 2.06
N TYR A 233 7.43 18.72 2.19
CA TYR A 233 7.22 18.09 3.50
C TYR A 233 8.42 17.23 3.87
N THR A 234 8.93 17.38 5.10
CA THR A 234 9.89 16.41 5.65
C THR A 234 9.20 15.05 5.70
N ASP A 235 9.88 14.01 5.19
CA ASP A 235 9.38 12.63 5.27
C ASP A 235 9.08 12.30 6.74
N TYR A 236 8.15 11.39 7.01
CA TYR A 236 7.73 11.04 8.38
C TYR A 236 8.81 10.27 9.18
N GLY A 237 10.10 10.57 8.98
CA GLY A 237 11.22 10.27 9.86
C GLY A 237 11.28 8.83 10.34
N GLY A 238 11.48 7.89 9.43
CA GLY A 238 11.62 6.46 9.73
C GLY A 238 11.81 5.70 8.43
N GLN A 239 12.50 4.55 8.47
CA GLN A 239 12.87 3.73 7.30
C GLN A 239 11.87 3.87 6.15
N VAL A 240 12.38 4.28 4.97
CA VAL A 240 11.71 4.31 3.66
C VAL A 240 10.42 3.51 3.71
N GLY A 241 9.31 4.22 3.91
CA GLY A 241 8.03 3.66 4.39
C GLY A 241 7.74 2.30 3.79
N GLY A 242 7.42 1.34 4.65
CA GLY A 242 6.84 0.08 4.20
C GLY A 242 5.56 0.41 3.45
N SER A 243 5.62 0.47 2.12
CA SER A 243 4.41 0.33 1.35
C SER A 243 3.94 -1.10 1.53
N VAL A 244 2.65 -1.31 1.31
CA VAL A 244 2.03 -2.62 1.15
C VAL A 244 2.94 -3.59 0.37
N MET A 245 3.56 -3.12 -0.71
CA MET A 245 4.49 -3.90 -1.52
C MET A 245 5.83 -4.19 -0.85
N ASN A 246 6.34 -3.33 0.02
CA ASN A 246 7.63 -3.51 0.69
C ASN A 246 7.56 -4.62 1.77
N ASP A 247 6.46 -4.67 2.53
CA ASP A 247 6.21 -5.71 3.54
C ASP A 247 6.03 -7.08 2.90
N PHE A 248 5.37 -7.14 1.76
CA PHE A 248 5.28 -8.37 0.98
C PHE A 248 6.55 -8.71 0.22
N THR A 249 7.28 -7.74 -0.35
CA THR A 249 8.58 -8.04 -0.98
C THR A 249 9.50 -8.70 0.04
N ARG A 250 9.43 -8.31 1.32
CA ARG A 250 10.12 -9.00 2.41
C ARG A 250 9.59 -10.42 2.66
N LEU A 251 8.27 -10.64 2.69
CA LEU A 251 7.65 -11.96 2.86
C LEU A 251 7.85 -12.91 1.66
N THR A 252 7.67 -12.43 0.43
CA THR A 252 7.87 -13.20 -0.80
C THR A 252 9.34 -13.41 -1.09
N ALA A 253 10.23 -12.47 -0.77
CA ALA A 253 11.66 -12.73 -0.81
C ALA A 253 12.04 -13.81 0.19
N THR A 254 11.46 -13.85 1.40
CA THR A 254 11.74 -14.91 2.36
C THR A 254 11.17 -16.26 1.92
N VAL A 255 9.95 -16.33 1.42
CA VAL A 255 9.36 -17.57 0.88
C VAL A 255 10.08 -18.04 -0.39
N GLY A 256 10.39 -17.13 -1.30
CA GLY A 256 11.11 -17.40 -2.54
C GLY A 256 12.54 -17.87 -2.30
N GLN A 257 13.25 -17.27 -1.33
CA GLN A 257 14.56 -17.75 -0.93
C GLN A 257 14.50 -19.07 -0.14
N ALA A 258 13.48 -19.28 0.70
CA ALA A 258 13.29 -20.55 1.40
C ALA A 258 12.99 -21.71 0.43
N ALA A 259 12.13 -21.49 -0.57
CA ALA A 259 11.85 -22.47 -1.61
C ALA A 259 13.08 -22.71 -2.51
N GLY A 260 13.80 -21.64 -2.88
CA GLY A 260 15.06 -21.74 -3.62
C GLY A 260 16.14 -22.50 -2.85
N SER A 261 16.24 -22.32 -1.53
CA SER A 261 17.20 -23.03 -0.70
C SER A 261 16.87 -24.52 -0.54
N LEU A 262 15.58 -24.89 -0.51
CA LEU A 262 15.18 -26.31 -0.46
C LEU A 262 15.48 -27.04 -1.79
N ALA A 263 15.44 -26.32 -2.92
CA ALA A 263 15.78 -26.86 -4.24
C ALA A 263 17.30 -26.92 -4.48
N MET A 264 18.06 -25.96 -3.95
CA MET A 264 19.53 -25.89 -4.11
C MET A 264 20.28 -26.72 -3.05
N TYR A 265 19.67 -26.99 -1.90
CA TYR A 265 20.24 -27.80 -0.82
C TYR A 265 19.20 -28.81 -0.31
N PRO A 266 18.91 -29.88 -1.07
CA PRO A 266 18.13 -30.99 -0.55
C PRO A 266 18.99 -31.71 0.50
N ALA A 267 18.64 -31.51 1.77
CA ALA A 267 19.28 -32.06 2.96
C ALA A 267 20.67 -31.47 3.32
N MET A 268 20.70 -30.78 4.46
CA MET A 268 21.61 -31.19 5.53
C MET A 268 20.82 -32.08 6.49
#